data_AF-A0ABD5R8N0-F1
#
_entry.id   AF-A0ABD5R8N0-F1
#
_cell.length_a   1.000
_cell.length_b   1.000
_cell.length_c   1.000
_cell.angle_alpha   90.00
_cell.angle_beta   90.00
_cell.angle_gamma   90.00
#
_symmetry.space_group_name_H-M   'P 1'
#
loop_
_entity.id
_entity.type
_entity.pdbx_description
1 polymer ?
#
loop_
_entity_poly.entity_id
_entity_poly.type
_entity_poly.pdbx_seq_one_letter_code
_entity_poly.pdbx_strand_id
1 'polypeptide(L)'
;MSITPQAGGPISVELLIVLVIPVVLFLVNIGVAVWIYRDAKRRNQSHAFAWGAGSFLGVFLGGLGGFVVWALYFVVRNETGTGAPSVREES
;
A
#
# COMPACT_ATOMS: atom_id res chain seq x y z
N MET A 1 41.95 -7.09 -31.72
CA MET A 1 40.75 -6.26 -31.50
C MET A 1 40.38 -6.40 -30.03
N SER A 2 40.76 -5.44 -29.19
CA SER A 2 40.51 -5.50 -27.75
C SER A 2 39.15 -4.87 -27.45
N ILE A 3 38.18 -5.68 -27.01
CA ILE A 3 36.97 -5.18 -26.38
C ILE A 3 37.34 -4.65 -25.00
N THR A 4 37.57 -3.33 -24.89
CA THR A 4 37.66 -2.70 -23.58
C THR A 4 36.28 -2.76 -22.93
N PRO A 5 36.12 -3.39 -21.75
CA PRO A 5 34.88 -3.28 -21.00
C PRO A 5 34.71 -1.80 -20.65
N GLN A 6 33.59 -1.18 -21.05
CA GLN A 6 33.23 0.15 -20.61
C GLN A 6 32.83 0.08 -19.13
N ALA A 7 33.82 0.01 -18.26
CA ALA A 7 33.64 0.12 -16.83
C ALA A 7 33.59 1.61 -16.45
N GLY A 8 32.45 2.04 -15.90
CA GLY A 8 32.37 3.22 -15.03
C GLY A 8 32.33 4.58 -15.73
N GLY A 9 31.19 4.94 -16.32
CA GLY A 9 30.82 6.35 -16.47
C GLY A 9 30.27 6.89 -15.12
N PRO A 10 30.34 8.22 -14.88
CA PRO A 10 29.67 8.82 -13.71
C PRO A 10 28.20 8.40 -13.69
N ILE A 11 27.63 8.15 -12.49
CA ILE A 11 26.24 7.72 -12.31
C ILE A 11 25.32 8.64 -13.14
N SER A 12 24.84 8.14 -14.27
CA SER A 12 24.00 8.93 -15.16
C SER A 12 22.66 9.23 -14.48
N VAL A 13 22.05 10.39 -14.81
CA VAL A 13 20.76 10.81 -14.24
C VAL A 13 19.70 9.73 -14.45
N GLU A 14 19.76 9.02 -15.57
CA GLU A 14 18.89 7.89 -15.88
C GLU A 14 19.01 6.77 -14.83
N LEU A 15 20.22 6.46 -14.37
CA LEU A 15 20.46 5.43 -13.36
C LEU A 15 19.91 5.86 -11.99
N LEU A 16 20.07 7.14 -11.67
CA LEU A 16 19.47 7.75 -10.47
C LEU A 16 17.95 7.67 -10.50
N ILE A 17 17.33 8.01 -11.63
CA ILE A 17 15.87 7.93 -11.81
C ILE A 17 15.39 6.47 -11.65
N VAL A 18 16.06 5.53 -12.33
CA VAL A 18 15.71 4.10 -12.30
C VAL A 18 15.87 3.50 -10.91
N LEU A 19 16.80 4.00 -10.07
CA LEU A 19 16.97 3.49 -8.71
C LEU A 19 16.07 4.21 -7.69
N VAL A 20 15.97 5.55 -7.78
CA VAL A 20 15.26 6.37 -6.79
C VAL A 20 13.76 6.21 -6.92
N ILE A 21 13.21 6.19 -8.14
CA ILE A 21 11.75 6.10 -8.32
C ILE A 21 11.20 4.80 -7.69
N PRO A 22 11.73 3.60 -7.97
CA PRO A 22 11.24 2.38 -7.34
C PRO A 22 11.38 2.39 -5.82
N VAL A 23 12.47 2.94 -5.29
CA VAL A 23 12.66 3.06 -3.83
C VAL A 23 11.59 3.96 -3.23
N VAL A 24 11.33 5.13 -3.82
CA VAL A 24 10.28 6.04 -3.35
C VAL A 24 8.91 5.38 -3.43
N LEU A 25 8.58 4.75 -4.55
CA LEU A 25 7.31 4.03 -4.72
C LEU A 25 7.15 2.88 -3.72
N PHE A 26 8.23 2.16 -3.44
CA PHE A 26 8.26 1.10 -2.43
C PHE A 26 8.01 1.64 -1.02
N LEU A 27 8.65 2.75 -0.65
CA LEU A 27 8.42 3.40 0.65
C LEU A 27 6.99 3.94 0.77
N VAL A 28 6.44 4.53 -0.29
CA VAL A 28 5.03 4.97 -0.34
C VAL A 28 4.11 3.77 -0.13
N ASN A 29 4.38 2.65 -0.79
CA ASN A 29 3.61 1.42 -0.64
C ASN A 29 3.61 0.91 0.81
N ILE A 30 4.79 0.85 1.44
CA ILE A 30 4.91 0.53 2.88
C ILE A 30 4.08 1.50 3.72
N GLY A 31 4.18 2.81 3.45
CA GLY A 31 3.44 3.84 4.17
C GLY A 31 1.93 3.61 4.11
N VAL A 32 1.39 3.32 2.93
CA VAL A 32 -0.03 3.02 2.72
C VAL A 32 -0.44 1.73 3.45
N ALA A 33 0.36 0.67 3.36
CA ALA A 33 0.08 -0.59 4.05
C ALA A 33 0.05 -0.44 5.58
N VAL A 34 1.00 0.31 6.14
CA VAL A 34 1.05 0.65 7.57
C VAL A 34 -0.16 1.49 7.96
N TRP A 35 -0.55 2.45 7.13
CA TRP A 35 -1.74 3.27 7.37
C TRP A 35 -3.02 2.42 7.40
N ILE A 36 -3.21 1.53 6.42
CA ILE A 36 -4.35 0.60 6.37
C ILE A 36 -4.38 -0.31 7.60
N TYR A 37 -3.24 -0.88 7.99
CA TYR A 37 -3.15 -1.67 9.22
C TYR A 37 -3.58 -0.87 10.46
N ARG A 38 -3.09 0.37 10.60
CA ARG A 38 -3.41 1.22 11.76
C ARG A 38 -4.87 1.65 11.76
N ASP A 39 -5.46 1.97 10.61
CA ASP A 39 -6.89 2.30 10.49
C ASP A 39 -7.76 1.07 10.81
N ALA A 40 -7.44 -0.09 10.25
CA ALA A 40 -8.15 -1.34 10.54
C ALA A 40 -8.08 -1.71 12.04
N LYS A 41 -6.91 -1.53 12.66
CA LYS A 41 -6.73 -1.76 14.10
C LYS A 41 -7.52 -0.77 14.95
N ARG A 42 -7.60 0.50 14.56
CA ARG A 42 -8.43 1.52 15.23
C ARG A 42 -9.94 1.21 15.14
N ARG A 43 -10.37 0.55 14.06
CA ARG A 43 -11.77 0.16 13.82
C ARG A 43 -12.12 -1.24 14.35
N ASN A 44 -11.22 -1.87 15.11
CA ASN A 44 -11.40 -3.20 15.70
C ASN A 44 -11.76 -4.29 14.66
N GLN A 45 -11.27 -4.16 13.43
CA GLN A 45 -11.42 -5.16 12.38
C GLN A 45 -10.66 -6.44 12.75
N SER A 46 -11.31 -7.60 12.68
CA SER A 46 -10.73 -8.90 13.06
C SER A 46 -9.47 -9.27 12.27
N HIS A 47 -9.37 -8.82 11.01
CA HIS A 47 -8.28 -9.17 10.09
C HIS A 47 -7.38 -7.97 9.75
N ALA A 48 -7.10 -7.09 10.71
CA ALA A 48 -6.31 -5.87 10.48
C ALA A 48 -4.93 -6.12 9.84
N PHE A 49 -4.24 -7.20 10.22
CA PHE A 49 -2.96 -7.57 9.61
C PHE A 49 -3.12 -8.00 8.14
N ALA A 50 -4.16 -8.78 7.82
CA ALA A 50 -4.42 -9.23 6.46
C ALA A 50 -4.72 -8.05 5.52
N TRP A 51 -5.41 -7.00 6.01
CA TRP A 51 -5.67 -5.79 5.23
C TRP A 51 -4.40 -5.01 4.90
N GLY A 52 -3.51 -4.83 5.87
CA GLY A 52 -2.22 -4.16 5.63
C GLY A 52 -1.31 -4.98 4.72
N ALA A 53 -1.11 -6.27 5.04
CA ALA A 53 -0.24 -7.16 4.28
C ALA A 53 -0.76 -7.42 2.86
N GLY A 54 -2.08 -7.63 2.71
CA GLY A 54 -2.72 -7.80 1.41
C GLY A 54 -2.63 -6.56 0.53
N SER A 55 -2.74 -5.36 1.12
CA SER A 55 -2.57 -4.11 0.38
C SER A 55 -1.14 -3.95 -0.12
N PHE A 56 -0.15 -4.24 0.74
CA PHE A 56 1.26 -4.21 0.35
C PHE A 56 1.56 -5.20 -0.78
N LEU A 57 1.26 -6.48 -0.54
CA LEU A 57 1.57 -7.56 -1.48
C LEU A 57 0.79 -7.43 -2.78
N GLY A 58 -0.48 -7.00 -2.72
CA GLY A 58 -1.32 -6.82 -3.90
C GLY A 58 -0.78 -5.75 -4.84
N VAL A 59 -0.29 -4.62 -4.32
CA VAL A 59 0.32 -3.56 -5.14
C VAL A 59 1.75 -3.94 -5.53
N PHE A 60 2.55 -4.47 -4.59
CA PHE A 60 3.96 -4.76 -4.80
C PHE A 60 4.22 -5.90 -5.79
N LEU A 61 3.41 -6.98 -5.75
CA LEU A 61 3.58 -8.15 -6.62
C LEU A 61 2.65 -8.13 -7.85
N GLY A 62 1.46 -7.53 -7.72
CA GLY A 62 0.40 -7.69 -8.70
C GLY A 62 -0.05 -6.41 -9.41
N GLY A 63 0.40 -5.22 -8.96
CA GLY A 63 -0.06 -3.92 -9.46
C GLY A 63 -1.57 -3.71 -9.27
N LEU A 64 -2.37 -4.26 -10.19
CA LEU A 64 -3.84 -4.22 -10.18
C LEU A 64 -4.47 -4.98 -9.01
N GLY A 65 -3.86 -6.08 -8.55
CA GLY A 65 -4.37 -6.85 -7.41
C GLY A 65 -4.49 -6.02 -6.14
N GLY A 66 -3.60 -5.04 -5.96
CA GLY A 66 -3.64 -4.12 -4.83
C GLY A 66 -4.85 -3.18 -4.83
N PHE A 67 -5.28 -2.72 -6.01
CA PHE A 67 -6.47 -1.88 -6.13
C PHE A 67 -7.75 -2.66 -5.79
N VAL A 68 -7.80 -3.95 -6.10
CA VAL A 68 -8.92 -4.82 -5.69
C VAL A 68 -8.95 -4.95 -4.17
N VAL A 69 -7.81 -5.18 -3.53
CA VAL A 69 -7.71 -5.25 -2.06
C VAL A 69 -8.13 -3.93 -1.42
N TRP A 70 -7.72 -2.79 -2.00
CA TRP A 70 -8.20 -1.48 -1.55
C TRP A 70 -9.71 -1.38 -1.67
N ALA A 71 -10.30 -1.65 -2.83
CA ALA A 71 -11.75 -1.57 -3.01
C ALA A 71 -12.51 -2.40 -1.96
N LEU A 72 -12.08 -3.64 -1.72
CA LEU A 72 -12.66 -4.50 -0.69
C LEU A 72 -12.50 -3.92 0.73
N TYR A 73 -11.33 -3.38 1.06
CA TYR A 73 -11.10 -2.68 2.32
C TYR A 73 -12.04 -1.49 2.50
N PHE A 74 -12.23 -0.69 1.43
CA PHE A 74 -13.08 0.49 1.42
C PHE A 74 -14.58 0.18 1.57
N VAL A 75 -15.03 -1.00 1.12
CA VAL A 75 -16.39 -1.49 1.35
C VAL A 75 -16.55 -1.94 2.80
N VAL A 76 -15.69 -2.83 3.27
CA VAL A 76 -15.75 -3.40 4.63
C VAL A 76 -15.60 -2.31 5.69
N ARG A 77 -14.68 -1.36 5.52
CA ARG A 77 -14.52 -0.24 6.46
C ARG A 77 -15.80 0.58 6.62
N ASN A 78 -16.65 0.63 5.60
CA ASN A 78 -17.86 1.44 5.59
C ASN A 78 -18.94 0.74 6.42
N GLU A 79 -19.10 -0.56 6.23
CA GLU A 79 -20.00 -1.40 7.02
C GLU A 79 -19.69 -1.32 8.52
N THR A 80 -18.41 -1.31 8.89
CA THR A 80 -18.00 -1.26 10.32
C THR A 80 -17.90 0.16 10.88
N GLY A 81 -17.91 1.19 10.02
CA GLY A 81 -17.77 2.60 10.40
C GLY A 81 -19.10 3.31 10.65
N THR A 82 -20.17 2.86 10.01
CA THR A 82 -21.53 3.35 10.29
C THR A 82 -22.06 2.65 11.52
N GLY A 83 -21.78 3.21 12.70
CA GLY A 83 -22.47 2.81 13.93
C GLY A 83 -23.98 2.78 13.69
N ALA A 84 -24.64 1.75 14.19
CA ALA A 84 -26.09 1.58 14.08
C ALA A 84 -26.81 2.92 14.35
N PRO A 85 -27.86 3.26 13.58
CA PRO A 85 -28.64 4.47 13.83
C PRO A 85 -29.04 4.45 15.30
N SER A 86 -28.59 5.44 16.08
CA SER A 86 -29.03 5.60 17.46
C SER A 86 -30.54 5.85 17.40
N VAL A 87 -31.32 4.79 17.61
CA VAL A 87 -32.75 4.92 17.89
C VAL A 87 -32.81 5.73 19.17
N ARG A 88 -33.17 7.01 19.01
CA ARG A 88 -33.43 7.90 20.13
C ARG A 88 -34.74 7.41 20.74
N GLU A 89 -34.65 6.55 21.74
CA GLU A 89 -35.78 6.29 22.64
C GLU A 89 -36.02 7.58 23.42
N GLU A 90 -36.94 8.40 22.90
CA GLU A 90 -37.53 9.51 23.64
C GLU A 90 -38.51 8.90 24.65
N SER A 91 -38.18 9.00 25.93
CA SER A 91 -39.00 8.61 27.09
C SER A 91 -39.80 9.78 27.64
#